data_AF-A0A8I1Q0I1-F1
#
_entry.id   AF-A0A8I1Q0I1-F1
#
_cell.length_a   1.000
_cell.length_b   1.000
_cell.length_c   1.000
_cell.angle_alpha   90.00
_cell.angle_beta   90.00
_cell.angle_gamma   90.00
#
_symmetry.space_group_name_H-M   'P 1'
#
loop_
_entity.id
_entity.type
_entity.pdbx_description
1 polymer ?
#
loop_
_entity_poly.entity_id
_entity_poly.type
_entity_poly.pdbx_seq_one_letter_code
_entity_poly.pdbx_strand_id
1 'polypeptide(L)'
;MALELSTDQKRSIIVAAVTAAGAGADDGQVAAQVTRIVNLFEDGSPAMNAFARAEERAEKTVKTKGFAGEVIFVDTEQTSNRPVVFLRTEVSSQAPEGIEVVRLDRLDSQDSELVKNLANQALSLVGHKVGVTIAIEQMGNGNNARILRAIEDRGAGNADIAGLTNDAGWKLIDWQNGGKGNFKTMAPRLKRLQQYLAAAQPALAGA
;
A
#
# COMPACT_ATOMS: atom_id res chain seq x y z
N MET A 1 -19.09 28.30 6.42
CA MET A 1 -18.86 29.40 5.44
C MET A 1 -19.41 28.94 4.11
N ALA A 2 -20.06 29.81 3.34
CA ALA A 2 -20.48 29.44 1.98
C ALA A 2 -19.22 29.36 1.10
N LEU A 3 -19.06 28.25 0.37
CA LEU A 3 -17.93 28.04 -0.54
C LEU A 3 -18.07 29.00 -1.74
N GLU A 4 -17.29 30.08 -1.78
CA GLU A 4 -17.29 30.99 -2.94
C GLU A 4 -16.38 30.43 -4.05
N LEU A 5 -17.01 29.85 -5.08
CA LEU A 5 -16.32 29.34 -6.26
C LEU A 5 -16.12 30.43 -7.32
N SER A 6 -14.92 30.49 -7.89
CA SER A 6 -14.61 31.35 -9.03
C SER A 6 -15.35 30.90 -10.30
N THR A 7 -15.47 31.80 -11.28
CA THR A 7 -16.12 31.48 -12.57
C THR A 7 -15.45 30.31 -13.29
N ASP A 8 -14.13 30.21 -13.21
CA ASP A 8 -13.39 29.11 -13.83
C ASP A 8 -13.59 27.78 -13.09
N GLN A 9 -13.66 27.80 -11.76
CA GLN A 9 -14.00 26.61 -10.97
C GLN A 9 -15.41 26.13 -11.29
N LYS A 10 -16.38 27.04 -11.40
CA LYS A 10 -17.76 26.72 -11.80
C LYS A 10 -17.81 26.06 -13.18
N ARG A 11 -17.05 26.57 -14.16
CA ARG A 11 -16.96 25.97 -15.50
C ARG A 11 -16.36 24.55 -15.44
N SER A 12 -15.28 24.35 -14.71
CA SER A 12 -14.65 23.03 -14.55
C SER A 12 -15.59 22.02 -13.89
N ILE A 13 -16.36 22.44 -12.88
CA ILE A 13 -17.36 21.59 -12.22
C ILE A 13 -18.47 21.21 -13.20
N ILE A 14 -18.97 22.15 -14.00
CA ILE A 14 -20.01 21.88 -15.01
C ILE A 14 -19.50 20.89 -16.06
N VAL A 15 -18.28 21.07 -16.58
CA VAL A 15 -17.69 20.15 -17.56
C VAL A 15 -17.53 18.73 -16.98
N ALA A 16 -17.04 18.62 -15.74
CA ALA A 16 -16.93 17.34 -15.06
C ALA A 16 -18.31 16.69 -14.82
N ALA A 17 -19.31 17.49 -14.44
CA ALA A 17 -20.68 17.03 -14.22
C ALA A 17 -21.33 16.51 -15.51
N VAL A 18 -21.18 17.22 -16.62
CA VAL A 18 -21.66 16.77 -17.95
C VAL A 18 -20.99 15.47 -18.36
N THR A 19 -19.67 15.37 -18.15
CA THR A 19 -18.91 14.15 -18.47
C THR A 19 -19.38 12.96 -17.63
N ALA A 20 -19.65 13.18 -16.33
CA ALA A 20 -20.13 12.13 -15.42
C ALA A 20 -21.58 11.72 -15.69
N ALA A 21 -22.44 12.66 -16.10
CA ALA A 21 -23.85 12.41 -16.41
C ALA A 21 -24.03 11.56 -17.69
N GLY A 22 -23.09 11.67 -18.62
CA GLY A 22 -23.07 10.88 -19.87
C GLY A 22 -23.86 11.51 -21.02
N ALA A 23 -23.73 10.91 -22.21
CA ALA A 23 -24.33 11.44 -23.42
C ALA A 23 -25.87 11.38 -23.37
N GLY A 24 -26.53 12.48 -23.73
CA GLY A 24 -27.99 12.59 -23.72
C GLY A 24 -28.60 12.93 -22.36
N ALA A 25 -27.78 13.25 -21.36
CA ALA A 25 -28.27 13.73 -20.07
C ALA A 25 -28.99 15.08 -20.19
N ASP A 26 -30.09 15.24 -19.44
CA ASP A 26 -30.80 16.51 -19.34
C ASP A 26 -30.18 17.44 -18.28
N ASP A 27 -30.62 18.71 -18.29
CA ASP A 27 -30.11 19.74 -17.37
C ASP A 27 -30.30 19.37 -15.90
N GLY A 28 -31.37 18.64 -15.56
CA GLY A 28 -31.64 18.20 -14.19
C GLY A 28 -30.64 17.14 -13.72
N GLN A 29 -30.27 16.22 -14.60
CA GLN A 29 -29.25 15.20 -14.33
C GLN A 29 -27.86 15.82 -14.21
N VAL A 30 -27.52 16.79 -15.06
CA VAL A 30 -26.27 17.56 -14.94
C VAL A 30 -26.24 18.34 -13.63
N ALA A 31 -27.33 19.02 -13.27
CA ALA A 31 -27.44 19.75 -12.00
C ALA A 31 -27.25 18.84 -10.79
N ALA A 32 -27.81 17.62 -10.81
CA ALA A 32 -27.60 16.64 -9.73
C ALA A 32 -26.12 16.23 -9.59
N GLN A 33 -25.38 16.07 -10.71
CA GLN A 33 -23.94 15.80 -10.65
C GLN A 33 -23.14 17.02 -10.16
N VAL A 34 -23.54 18.24 -10.54
CA VAL A 34 -22.93 19.48 -10.00
C VAL A 34 -23.08 19.52 -8.48
N THR A 35 -24.28 19.29 -7.95
CA THR A 35 -24.51 19.23 -6.49
C THR A 35 -23.63 18.16 -5.85
N ARG A 36 -23.56 16.96 -6.44
CA ARG A 36 -22.70 15.88 -5.93
C ARG A 36 -21.23 16.29 -5.88
N ILE A 37 -20.71 16.95 -6.92
CA ILE A 37 -19.32 17.41 -6.98
C ILE A 37 -19.08 18.52 -5.95
N VAL A 38 -20.00 19.48 -5.81
CA VAL A 38 -19.87 20.56 -4.81
C VAL A 38 -19.87 20.00 -3.39
N ASN A 39 -20.70 18.99 -3.10
CA ASN A 39 -20.70 18.32 -1.79
C ASN A 39 -19.37 17.61 -1.48
N LEU A 40 -18.56 17.27 -2.49
CA LEU A 40 -17.20 16.75 -2.29
C LEU A 40 -16.18 17.84 -1.95
N PHE A 41 -16.53 19.13 -2.10
CA PHE A 41 -15.70 20.27 -1.66
C PHE A 41 -16.11 20.81 -0.29
N GLU A 42 -17.18 20.29 0.31
CA GLU A 42 -17.56 20.68 1.67
C GLU A 42 -16.51 20.25 2.68
N ASP A 43 -16.32 21.08 3.71
CA ASP A 43 -15.41 20.81 4.82
C ASP A 43 -15.79 19.49 5.50
N GLY A 44 -14.82 18.61 5.68
CA GLY A 44 -15.03 17.28 6.27
C GLY A 44 -15.60 16.23 5.32
N SER A 45 -15.84 16.56 4.04
CA SER A 45 -16.21 15.57 3.02
C SER A 45 -15.08 14.53 2.80
N PRO A 46 -15.39 13.32 2.32
CA PRO A 46 -14.38 12.28 2.08
C PRO A 46 -13.26 12.72 1.12
N ALA A 47 -13.56 13.54 0.12
CA ALA A 47 -12.58 14.04 -0.84
C ALA A 47 -11.67 15.12 -0.24
N MET A 48 -12.23 16.10 0.48
CA MET A 48 -11.41 17.10 1.19
C MET A 48 -10.51 16.44 2.25
N ASN A 49 -11.04 15.47 3.00
CA ASN A 49 -10.23 14.68 3.93
C ASN A 49 -9.13 13.89 3.22
N ALA A 50 -9.37 13.39 2.00
CA ALA A 50 -8.32 12.72 1.21
C ALA A 50 -7.22 13.69 0.77
N PHE A 51 -7.56 14.91 0.36
CA PHE A 51 -6.57 15.95 0.03
C PHE A 51 -5.75 16.37 1.24
N ALA A 52 -6.39 16.69 2.37
CA ALA A 52 -5.68 17.07 3.59
C ALA A 52 -4.71 15.96 4.06
N ARG A 53 -5.12 14.70 3.96
CA ARG A 53 -4.25 13.54 4.25
C ARG A 53 -3.09 13.41 3.26
N ALA A 54 -3.32 13.68 1.98
CA ALA A 54 -2.25 13.67 0.98
C ALA A 54 -1.22 14.77 1.25
N GLU A 55 -1.66 15.97 1.66
CA GLU A 55 -0.79 17.07 2.06
C GLU A 55 0.03 16.72 3.31
N GLU A 56 -0.61 16.26 4.38
CA GLU A 56 0.09 15.85 5.61
C GLU A 56 1.16 14.78 5.35
N ARG A 57 0.85 13.81 4.47
CA ARG A 57 1.81 12.79 4.05
C ARG A 57 2.95 13.36 3.22
N ALA A 58 2.67 14.32 2.34
CA ALA A 58 3.68 14.97 1.52
C ALA A 58 4.67 15.73 2.42
N GLU A 59 4.18 16.42 3.45
CA GLU A 59 5.02 17.11 4.44
C GLU A 59 5.94 16.15 5.20
N LYS A 60 5.45 14.96 5.56
CA LYS A 60 6.22 13.93 6.27
C LYS A 60 7.18 13.14 5.39
N THR A 61 7.01 13.20 4.07
CA THR A 61 7.79 12.40 3.13
C THR A 61 9.10 13.10 2.79
N VAL A 62 10.21 12.53 3.26
CA VAL A 62 11.57 13.02 2.95
C VAL A 62 12.00 12.64 1.55
N LYS A 63 11.65 11.42 1.11
CA LYS A 63 12.07 10.89 -0.19
C LYS A 63 11.16 9.77 -0.67
N THR A 64 10.85 9.76 -1.96
CA THR A 64 10.22 8.61 -2.62
C THR A 64 11.26 7.79 -3.37
N LYS A 65 11.16 6.46 -3.32
CA LYS A 65 12.01 5.53 -4.07
C LYS A 65 11.16 4.43 -4.70
N GLY A 66 11.53 4.03 -5.91
CA GLY A 66 10.99 2.85 -6.58
C GLY A 66 12.04 1.75 -6.71
N PHE A 67 11.63 0.50 -6.60
CA PHE A 67 12.46 -0.67 -6.94
C PHE A 67 11.58 -1.84 -7.39
N ALA A 68 12.19 -2.86 -7.98
CA ALA A 68 11.50 -4.09 -8.35
C ALA A 68 11.88 -5.23 -7.40
N GLY A 69 10.96 -6.15 -7.17
CA GLY A 69 11.20 -7.35 -6.39
C GLY A 69 10.15 -8.40 -6.65
N GLU A 70 10.19 -9.49 -5.90
CA GLU A 70 9.18 -10.55 -5.94
C GLU A 70 8.57 -10.72 -4.55
N VAL A 71 7.24 -10.69 -4.44
CA VAL A 71 6.59 -10.81 -3.12
C VAL A 71 6.73 -12.24 -2.61
N ILE A 72 7.39 -12.39 -1.48
CA ILE A 72 7.58 -13.69 -0.83
C ILE A 72 6.47 -13.93 0.19
N PHE A 73 6.14 -12.90 0.97
CA PHE A 73 5.26 -13.03 2.12
C PHE A 73 4.70 -11.67 2.55
N VAL A 74 3.51 -11.68 3.14
CA VAL A 74 2.87 -10.50 3.76
C VAL A 74 2.41 -10.87 5.15
N ASP A 75 2.62 -9.96 6.09
CA ASP A 75 2.42 -10.20 7.52
C ASP A 75 2.00 -8.92 8.26
N THR A 76 1.80 -8.98 9.58
CA THR A 76 1.56 -7.81 10.43
C THR A 76 2.44 -7.85 11.69
N GLU A 77 3.16 -6.74 11.95
CA GLU A 77 3.97 -6.57 13.15
C GLU A 77 3.09 -6.52 14.41
N GLN A 78 3.39 -7.36 15.40
CA GLN A 78 2.61 -7.45 16.65
C GLN A 78 2.58 -6.17 17.48
N THR A 79 3.69 -5.44 17.53
CA THR A 79 3.85 -4.27 18.42
C THR A 79 3.37 -2.99 17.78
N SER A 80 3.46 -2.87 16.45
CA SER A 80 3.15 -1.64 15.72
C SER A 80 1.81 -1.71 14.98
N ASN A 81 1.19 -2.89 14.88
CA ASN A 81 -0.01 -3.15 14.08
C ASN A 81 0.14 -2.70 12.62
N ARG A 82 1.36 -2.77 12.08
CA ARG A 82 1.69 -2.42 10.70
C ARG A 82 1.78 -3.68 9.85
N PRO A 83 1.13 -3.74 8.69
CA PRO A 83 1.40 -4.79 7.72
C PRO A 83 2.84 -4.65 7.20
N VAL A 84 3.47 -5.76 6.90
CA VAL A 84 4.84 -5.83 6.40
C VAL A 84 4.89 -6.77 5.21
N VAL A 85 5.56 -6.34 4.14
CA VAL A 85 5.75 -7.09 2.91
C VAL A 85 7.22 -7.46 2.79
N PHE A 86 7.47 -8.75 2.60
CA PHE A 86 8.79 -9.31 2.37
C PHE A 86 8.97 -9.52 0.87
N LEU A 87 9.98 -8.85 0.31
CA LEU A 87 10.27 -8.84 -1.12
C LEU A 87 11.64 -9.47 -1.35
N ARG A 88 11.73 -10.38 -2.32
CA ARG A 88 13.01 -10.81 -2.89
C ARG A 88 13.49 -9.73 -3.84
N THR A 89 14.71 -9.26 -3.67
CA THR A 89 15.36 -8.29 -4.53
C THR A 89 16.76 -8.77 -4.88
N GLU A 90 17.45 -8.03 -5.73
CA GLU A 90 18.89 -8.21 -5.89
C GLU A 90 19.60 -7.93 -4.55
N VAL A 91 20.71 -8.64 -4.34
CA VAL A 91 21.60 -8.41 -3.20
C VAL A 91 22.18 -7.01 -3.30
N SER A 92 22.10 -6.25 -2.22
CA SER A 92 22.65 -4.90 -2.16
C SER A 92 23.26 -4.62 -0.80
N SER A 93 23.96 -3.49 -0.65
CA SER A 93 24.45 -3.04 0.65
C SER A 93 23.33 -2.79 1.67
N GLN A 94 22.08 -2.59 1.22
CA GLN A 94 20.90 -2.37 2.07
C GLN A 94 20.12 -3.66 2.34
N ALA A 95 20.22 -4.63 1.43
CA ALA A 95 19.60 -5.95 1.51
C ALA A 95 20.66 -7.01 1.14
N PRO A 96 21.63 -7.30 2.04
CA PRO A 96 22.75 -8.20 1.75
C PRO A 96 22.31 -9.65 1.52
N GLU A 97 21.10 -10.00 1.95
CA GLU A 97 20.49 -11.31 1.69
C GLU A 97 19.51 -11.30 0.52
N GLY A 98 19.42 -10.19 -0.23
CA GLY A 98 18.46 -10.06 -1.33
C GLY A 98 17.01 -10.06 -0.84
N ILE A 99 16.76 -9.64 0.40
CA ILE A 99 15.42 -9.44 0.94
C ILE A 99 15.25 -8.01 1.42
N GLU A 100 14.24 -7.35 0.89
CA GLU A 100 13.73 -6.07 1.36
C GLU A 100 12.47 -6.27 2.19
N VAL A 101 12.42 -5.58 3.34
CA VAL A 101 11.28 -5.60 4.25
C VAL A 101 10.64 -4.22 4.22
N VAL A 102 9.44 -4.12 3.67
CA VAL A 102 8.73 -2.87 3.52
C VAL A 102 7.51 -2.86 4.41
N ARG A 103 7.37 -1.82 5.23
CA ARG A 103 6.22 -1.66 6.11
C ARG A 103 5.15 -0.86 5.40
N LEU A 104 3.89 -1.14 5.70
CA LEU A 104 2.79 -0.24 5.40
C LEU A 104 2.57 0.69 6.61
N ASP A 105 1.62 1.61 6.46
CA ASP A 105 1.17 2.36 7.62
C ASP A 105 0.40 1.48 8.63
N ARG A 106 0.06 2.01 9.81
CA ARG A 106 -0.62 1.24 10.85
C ARG A 106 -2.07 0.93 10.45
N LEU A 107 -2.56 -0.25 10.81
CA LEU A 107 -3.96 -0.65 10.58
C LEU A 107 -4.97 0.13 11.43
N ASP A 108 -4.51 0.81 12.48
CA ASP A 108 -5.32 1.69 13.33
C ASP A 108 -5.16 3.18 12.96
N SER A 109 -4.45 3.50 11.87
CA SER A 109 -4.32 4.88 11.41
C SER A 109 -5.61 5.37 10.74
N GLN A 110 -5.71 6.69 10.54
CA GLN A 110 -6.82 7.30 9.80
C GLN A 110 -6.94 6.77 8.36
N ASP A 111 -5.90 6.12 7.86
CA ASP A 111 -5.81 5.53 6.53
C ASP A 111 -5.92 4.01 6.52
N SER A 112 -6.45 3.43 7.60
CA SER A 112 -6.62 2.00 7.78
C SER A 112 -7.22 1.28 6.56
N GLU A 113 -8.23 1.83 5.89
CA GLU A 113 -8.82 1.22 4.70
C GLU A 113 -7.87 1.20 3.49
N LEU A 114 -7.09 2.26 3.27
CA LEU A 114 -6.07 2.27 2.21
C LEU A 114 -4.97 1.25 2.52
N VAL A 115 -4.53 1.21 3.78
CA VAL A 115 -3.53 0.23 4.26
C VAL A 115 -4.03 -1.20 4.06
N LYS A 116 -5.28 -1.50 4.42
CA LYS A 116 -5.91 -2.80 4.21
C LYS A 116 -5.94 -3.19 2.74
N ASN A 117 -6.36 -2.27 1.87
CA ASN A 117 -6.41 -2.51 0.42
C ASN A 117 -5.03 -2.81 -0.14
N LEU A 118 -4.01 -2.04 0.24
CA LEU A 118 -2.64 -2.25 -0.22
C LEU A 118 -2.04 -3.55 0.34
N ALA A 119 -2.35 -3.91 1.59
CA ALA A 119 -1.93 -5.18 2.19
C ALA A 119 -2.59 -6.38 1.47
N ASN A 120 -3.88 -6.29 1.16
CA ASN A 120 -4.60 -7.31 0.41
C ASN A 120 -4.07 -7.44 -1.02
N GLN A 121 -3.74 -6.33 -1.67
CA GLN A 121 -3.11 -6.33 -2.98
C GLN A 121 -1.74 -7.02 -2.92
N ALA A 122 -0.91 -6.68 -1.95
CA ALA A 122 0.38 -7.35 -1.76
C ALA A 122 0.21 -8.86 -1.50
N LEU A 123 -0.81 -9.24 -0.72
CA LEU A 123 -1.12 -10.65 -0.44
C LEU A 123 -1.53 -11.41 -1.70
N SER A 124 -2.33 -10.80 -2.59
CA SER A 124 -2.69 -11.41 -3.88
C SER A 124 -1.51 -11.56 -4.84
N LEU A 125 -0.42 -10.83 -4.60
CA LEU A 125 0.78 -10.81 -5.43
C LEU A 125 1.91 -11.69 -4.88
N VAL A 126 1.66 -12.49 -3.85
CA VAL A 126 2.64 -13.47 -3.36
C VAL A 126 3.03 -14.41 -4.52
N GLY A 127 4.32 -14.49 -4.82
CA GLY A 127 4.86 -15.23 -5.96
C GLY A 127 4.90 -14.44 -7.28
N HIS A 128 4.52 -13.16 -7.29
CA HIS A 128 4.59 -12.29 -8.46
C HIS A 128 5.78 -11.34 -8.37
N LYS A 129 6.35 -11.00 -9.53
CA LYS A 129 7.25 -9.87 -9.68
C LYS A 129 6.44 -8.60 -9.56
N VAL A 130 6.96 -7.65 -8.80
CA VAL A 130 6.27 -6.40 -8.50
C VAL A 130 7.18 -5.19 -8.67
N GLY A 131 6.59 -4.09 -9.14
CA GLY A 131 7.14 -2.76 -8.98
C GLY A 131 6.67 -2.20 -7.64
N VAL A 132 7.59 -1.63 -6.87
CA VAL A 132 7.33 -1.19 -5.49
C VAL A 132 7.73 0.26 -5.37
N THR A 133 6.81 1.10 -4.88
CA THR A 133 7.09 2.49 -4.53
C THR A 133 7.01 2.66 -3.03
N ILE A 134 8.09 3.18 -2.44
CA ILE A 134 8.19 3.47 -1.01
C ILE A 134 8.37 4.97 -0.78
N ALA A 135 7.75 5.47 0.28
CA ALA A 135 8.05 6.76 0.88
C ALA A 135 8.97 6.55 2.09
N ILE A 136 9.99 7.37 2.21
CA ILE A 136 10.81 7.50 3.41
C ILE A 136 10.19 8.64 4.21
N GLU A 137 9.53 8.30 5.30
CA GLU A 137 8.88 9.27 6.18
C GLU A 137 9.72 9.51 7.43
N GLN A 138 9.82 10.77 7.84
CA GLN A 138 10.44 11.12 9.11
C GLN A 138 9.43 10.93 10.25
N MET A 139 9.78 10.07 11.20
CA MET A 139 8.97 9.80 12.39
C MET A 139 9.23 10.88 13.44
N GLY A 140 8.26 11.09 14.35
CA GLY A 140 8.38 12.08 15.43
C GLY A 140 9.54 11.86 16.41
N ASN A 141 10.17 10.69 16.40
CA ASN A 141 11.38 10.37 17.17
C ASN A 141 12.70 10.61 16.39
N GLY A 142 12.63 11.23 15.21
CA GLY A 142 13.77 11.50 14.35
C GLY A 142 14.24 10.31 13.48
N ASN A 143 13.65 9.13 13.66
CA ASN A 143 13.97 7.97 12.82
C ASN A 143 13.20 8.01 11.50
N ASN A 144 13.74 7.36 10.46
CA ASN A 144 13.05 7.24 9.18
C ASN A 144 12.35 5.89 9.05
N ALA A 145 11.09 5.91 8.63
CA ALA A 145 10.33 4.71 8.29
C ALA A 145 10.20 4.59 6.76
N ARG A 146 10.38 3.37 6.24
CA ARG A 146 10.06 3.03 4.84
C ARG A 146 8.62 2.56 4.77
N ILE A 147 7.76 3.35 4.16
CA ILE A 147 6.32 3.09 4.02
C ILE A 147 6.00 2.74 2.57
N LEU A 148 5.39 1.58 2.35
CA LEU A 148 4.87 1.16 1.05
C LEU A 148 3.75 2.10 0.62
N ARG A 149 3.84 2.62 -0.61
CA ARG A 149 2.84 3.51 -1.20
C ARG A 149 2.10 2.86 -2.35
N ALA A 150 2.81 2.11 -3.18
CA ALA A 150 2.23 1.41 -4.30
C ALA A 150 2.95 0.10 -4.54
N ILE A 151 2.20 -0.89 -5.00
CA ILE A 151 2.69 -2.16 -5.51
C ILE A 151 1.98 -2.44 -6.83
N GLU A 152 2.74 -2.78 -7.85
CA GLU A 152 2.24 -3.02 -9.21
C GLU A 152 2.67 -4.41 -9.67
N ASP A 153 1.73 -5.21 -10.15
CA ASP A 153 2.03 -6.53 -10.71
C ASP A 153 2.82 -6.41 -12.01
N ARG A 154 3.89 -7.21 -12.14
CA ARG A 154 4.71 -7.33 -13.36
C ARG A 154 4.73 -8.76 -13.89
N GLY A 155 3.81 -9.60 -13.43
CA GLY A 155 3.61 -10.97 -13.85
C GLY A 155 4.21 -11.99 -12.88
N ALA A 156 4.04 -13.26 -13.24
CA ALA A 156 4.51 -14.38 -12.43
C ALA A 156 6.01 -14.28 -12.12
N GLY A 157 6.33 -14.56 -10.87
CA GLY A 157 7.68 -14.67 -10.37
C GLY A 157 8.28 -16.05 -10.61
N ASN A 158 9.58 -16.14 -10.33
CA ASN A 158 10.35 -17.38 -10.49
C ASN A 158 10.90 -17.86 -9.14
N ALA A 159 10.56 -17.23 -8.02
CA ALA A 159 10.96 -17.71 -6.73
C ALA A 159 10.38 -19.10 -6.53
N ASP A 160 11.22 -20.05 -6.13
CA ASP A 160 10.75 -21.30 -5.56
C ASP A 160 10.09 -20.99 -4.21
N ILE A 161 8.82 -20.61 -4.27
CA ILE A 161 7.96 -20.33 -3.13
C ILE A 161 7.34 -21.61 -2.56
N ALA A 162 7.53 -22.79 -3.16
CA ALA A 162 6.88 -24.03 -2.75
C ALA A 162 7.19 -24.47 -1.30
N GLY A 163 8.25 -23.94 -0.69
CA GLY A 163 8.58 -24.11 0.74
C GLY A 163 8.12 -22.96 1.67
N LEU A 164 7.68 -21.84 1.12
CA LEU A 164 7.27 -20.60 1.82
C LEU A 164 5.76 -20.36 1.72
N THR A 165 5.13 -20.80 0.63
CA THR A 165 3.67 -20.92 0.51
C THR A 165 3.24 -22.13 1.32
N ASN A 166 2.99 -21.92 2.61
CA ASN A 166 2.03 -22.81 3.24
C ASN A 166 0.69 -22.49 2.58
N ASP A 167 -0.09 -23.52 2.24
CA ASP A 167 -1.53 -23.47 1.92
C ASP A 167 -2.39 -22.86 3.06
N ALA A 168 -1.77 -22.14 3.99
CA ALA A 168 -2.35 -21.38 5.09
C ALA A 168 -1.96 -19.88 5.06
N GLY A 169 -1.12 -19.42 4.12
CA GLY A 169 -0.65 -18.03 4.03
C GLY A 169 -1.77 -17.01 3.86
N TRP A 170 -2.84 -17.41 3.18
CA TRP A 170 -4.07 -16.63 2.95
C TRP A 170 -4.93 -16.44 4.21
N LYS A 171 -4.60 -17.08 5.35
CA LYS A 171 -5.40 -17.04 6.59
C LYS A 171 -4.72 -16.37 7.78
N LEU A 172 -3.51 -15.80 7.62
CA LEU A 172 -2.69 -15.34 8.75
C LEU A 172 -2.97 -13.91 9.20
N ILE A 173 -3.46 -13.04 8.31
CA ILE A 173 -3.99 -11.75 8.73
C ILE A 173 -5.47 -11.98 9.05
N ASP A 174 -5.75 -12.13 10.33
CA ASP A 174 -7.13 -12.18 10.83
C ASP A 174 -7.74 -10.78 10.75
N TRP A 175 -8.19 -10.41 9.56
CA TRP A 175 -8.84 -9.12 9.31
C TRP A 175 -10.12 -8.94 10.12
N GLN A 176 -10.78 -10.03 10.55
CA GLN A 176 -11.98 -9.98 11.38
C GLN A 176 -11.64 -9.62 12.83
N ASN A 177 -10.43 -9.92 13.30
CA ASN A 177 -9.94 -9.57 14.64
C ASN A 177 -8.81 -8.53 14.64
N GLY A 178 -8.83 -7.59 13.69
CA GLY A 178 -7.95 -6.42 13.68
C GLY A 178 -6.52 -6.69 13.21
N GLY A 179 -6.28 -7.77 12.45
CA GLY A 179 -5.02 -8.04 11.75
C GLY A 179 -3.88 -8.54 12.63
N LYS A 180 -4.13 -8.96 13.86
CA LYS A 180 -3.07 -9.38 14.80
C LYS A 180 -2.51 -10.76 14.43
N GLY A 181 -1.35 -10.79 13.78
CA GLY A 181 -0.58 -12.01 13.51
C GLY A 181 -0.14 -12.73 14.79
N ASN A 182 -0.24 -14.06 14.83
CA ASN A 182 0.20 -14.88 15.96
C ASN A 182 1.68 -15.27 15.84
N PHE A 183 2.59 -14.47 16.41
CA PHE A 183 4.05 -14.67 16.32
C PHE A 183 4.52 -16.06 16.78
N LYS A 184 3.84 -16.69 17.76
CA LYS A 184 4.21 -18.05 18.22
C LYS A 184 4.04 -19.09 17.11
N THR A 185 3.05 -18.91 16.23
CA THR A 185 2.85 -19.78 15.06
C THR A 185 3.75 -19.40 13.87
N MET A 186 4.31 -18.20 13.89
CA MET A 186 5.11 -17.62 12.81
C MET A 186 6.63 -17.76 13.02
N ALA A 187 7.12 -17.76 14.26
CA ALA A 187 8.54 -17.90 14.58
C ALA A 187 9.20 -19.14 13.95
N PRO A 188 8.55 -20.34 13.88
CA PRO A 188 9.10 -21.48 13.16
C PRO A 188 9.20 -21.27 11.64
N ARG A 189 8.36 -20.39 11.06
CA ARG A 189 8.31 -20.11 9.62
C ARG A 189 9.25 -18.98 9.22
N LEU A 190 9.47 -17.98 10.08
CA LEU A 190 10.62 -17.06 9.97
C LEU A 190 11.94 -17.82 10.06
N LYS A 191 12.01 -18.83 10.94
CA LYS A 191 13.14 -19.76 10.98
C LYS A 191 13.29 -20.57 9.69
N ARG A 192 12.20 -21.00 9.06
CA ARG A 192 12.24 -21.64 7.72
C ARG A 192 12.65 -20.66 6.62
N LEU A 193 12.20 -19.41 6.67
CA LEU A 193 12.66 -18.36 5.76
C LEU A 193 14.16 -18.15 5.92
N GLN A 194 14.66 -18.04 7.15
CA GLN A 194 16.10 -17.98 7.45
C GLN A 194 16.85 -19.23 6.98
N GLN A 195 16.29 -20.43 7.13
CA GLN A 195 16.88 -21.67 6.62
C GLN A 195 16.89 -21.74 5.09
N TYR A 196 15.81 -21.31 4.43
CA TYR A 196 15.72 -21.20 2.98
C TYR A 196 16.74 -20.19 2.46
N LEU A 197 16.90 -19.04 3.13
CA LEU A 197 17.91 -18.04 2.79
C LEU A 197 19.32 -18.60 2.91
N ALA A 198 19.62 -19.29 4.02
CA ALA A 198 20.91 -19.98 4.20
C ALA A 198 21.16 -21.08 3.15
N ALA A 199 20.11 -21.75 2.67
CA ALA A 199 20.20 -22.77 1.62
C ALA A 199 20.27 -22.18 0.20
N ALA A 200 19.69 -21.00 -0.03
CA ALA A 200 19.71 -20.29 -1.31
C ALA A 200 21.01 -19.49 -1.54
N GLN A 201 21.73 -19.10 -0.47
CA GLN A 201 23.03 -18.43 -0.54
C GLN A 201 24.06 -19.10 -1.47
N PRO A 202 24.28 -20.44 -1.44
CA PRO A 202 25.21 -21.08 -2.38
C PRO A 202 24.75 -21.07 -3.85
N ALA A 203 23.46 -20.91 -4.15
CA ALA A 203 22.95 -20.77 -5.51
C ALA A 203 23.08 -19.33 -6.06
N LEU A 204 23.20 -18.33 -5.17
CA LEU A 204 23.34 -16.92 -5.52
C LEU A 204 24.79 -16.44 -5.65
N ALA A 205 25.76 -17.17 -5.08
CA ALA A 205 27.18 -16.85 -5.22
C ALA A 205 27.79 -17.27 -6.57
N GLY A 206 27.02 -17.95 -7.43
CA GLY A 206 27.45 -18.46 -8.73
C GLY A 206 26.67 -17.91 -9.93
N ALA A 207 25.87 -16.85 -9.75
CA ALA A 207 25.11 -16.18 -10.80
C ALA A 207 25.64 -14.76 -11.05
#